data_AF-A0A7V8ZA69-F1
#
_entry.id   AF-A0A7V8ZA69-F1
#
_cell.length_a   1.000
_cell.length_b   1.000
_cell.length_c   1.000
_cell.angle_alpha   90.00
_cell.angle_beta   90.00
_cell.angle_gamma   90.00
#
_symmetry.space_group_name_H-M   'P 1'
#
loop_
_entity.id
_entity.type
_entity.pdbx_description
1 polymer ?
#
loop_
_entity_poly.entity_id
_entity_poly.type
_entity_poly.pdbx_seq_one_letter_code
_entity_poly.pdbx_strand_id
1 'polypeptide(L)'
;PTGEWLDLEIRQTSQGRETNSDFRSGITVAACIADDRVRMSLCVPWEAFGRAPAVSGEVWRANLFRCVGAGETRGYLAWQPTHTEVPSFHEPQAFGALHFCD
;
A
#
# COMPACT_ATOMS: atom_id res chain seq x y z
N PRO A 1 -14.39 6.21 -6.68
CA PRO A 1 -12.94 6.44 -6.88
C PRO A 1 -12.66 6.48 -8.38
N THR A 2 -12.27 7.66 -8.87
CA THR A 2 -12.12 7.96 -10.30
C THR A 2 -10.68 7.80 -10.79
N GLY A 3 -9.81 7.25 -9.95
CA GLY A 3 -8.38 7.05 -10.24
C GLY A 3 -7.50 8.10 -9.60
N GLU A 4 -8.03 8.91 -8.68
CA GLU A 4 -7.23 9.82 -7.87
C GLU A 4 -6.23 9.03 -7.02
N TRP A 5 -4.98 9.45 -7.05
CA TRP A 5 -3.89 8.80 -6.32
C TRP A 5 -2.90 9.86 -5.84
N LEU A 6 -2.05 9.47 -4.89
CA LEU A 6 -1.10 10.33 -4.23
C LEU A 6 0.25 9.59 -4.11
N ASP A 7 1.31 10.18 -4.67
CA ASP A 7 2.68 9.73 -4.48
C ASP A 7 3.33 10.52 -3.36
N LEU A 8 3.82 9.86 -2.32
CA LEU A 8 4.54 10.49 -1.23
C LEU A 8 5.62 9.55 -0.72
N GLU A 9 6.75 10.12 -0.36
CA GLU A 9 7.70 9.47 0.52
C GLU A 9 7.48 10.01 1.94
N ILE A 10 7.27 9.10 2.88
CA ILE A 10 7.06 9.42 4.30
C ILE A 10 8.16 8.72 5.09
N ARG A 11 8.92 9.50 5.87
CA ARG A 11 9.92 8.98 6.78
C ARG A 11 9.56 9.36 8.21
N GLN A 12 9.43 8.35 9.06
CA GLN A 12 9.27 8.57 10.50
C GLN A 12 10.66 8.59 11.15
N THR A 13 11.03 9.71 11.77
CA THR A 13 12.30 9.88 12.49
C THR A 13 12.03 10.19 13.96
N SER A 14 13.09 10.22 14.79
CA SER A 14 12.99 10.64 16.19
C SER A 14 12.59 12.12 16.35
N GLN A 15 12.76 12.94 15.30
CA GLN A 15 12.42 14.36 15.29
C GLN A 15 11.01 14.63 14.75
N GLY A 16 10.35 13.62 14.19
CA GLY A 16 8.98 13.72 13.69
C GLY A 16 8.78 13.04 12.34
N ARG A 17 7.66 13.38 11.69
CA ARG A 17 7.31 12.88 10.36
C ARG A 17 7.86 13.83 9.30
N GLU A 18 8.74 13.31 8.45
CA GLU A 18 9.16 13.96 7.20
C GLU A 18 8.22 13.49 6.08
N THR A 19 7.76 14.42 5.24
CA THR A 19 6.88 14.12 4.10
C THR A 19 7.39 14.84 2.87
N ASN A 20 7.76 14.06 1.86
CA ASN A 20 8.24 14.54 0.58
C ASN A 20 7.12 14.40 -0.46
N SER A 21 6.51 15.53 -0.81
CA SER A 21 5.44 15.61 -1.82
C SER A 21 5.95 15.66 -3.26
N ASP A 22 7.26 15.88 -3.44
CA ASP A 22 7.92 15.89 -4.74
C ASP A 22 8.42 14.50 -5.14
N PHE A 23 8.23 13.49 -4.29
CA PHE A 23 8.55 12.10 -4.59
C PHE A 23 7.80 11.61 -5.84
N ARG A 24 8.50 10.85 -6.69
CA ARG A 24 7.97 10.27 -7.92
C ARG A 24 8.41 8.82 -7.99
N SER A 25 7.54 7.92 -7.54
CA SER A 25 7.75 6.46 -7.65
C SER A 25 7.69 5.98 -9.10
N GLY A 26 7.02 6.71 -9.99
CA GLY A 26 6.72 6.27 -11.35
C GLY A 26 5.53 5.30 -11.44
N ILE A 27 4.77 5.14 -10.34
CA ILE A 27 3.56 4.33 -10.33
C ILE A 27 2.55 4.83 -11.36
N THR A 28 1.87 3.88 -12.01
CA THR A 28 0.68 4.18 -12.82
C THR A 28 -0.54 3.54 -12.18
N VAL A 29 -1.66 4.28 -12.21
CA VAL A 29 -2.90 3.88 -11.57
C VAL A 29 -4.04 3.98 -12.58
N ALA A 30 -4.90 2.97 -12.59
CA ALA A 30 -6.16 3.00 -13.30
C ALA A 30 -7.28 2.57 -12.36
N ALA A 31 -8.45 3.20 -12.48
CA ALA A 31 -9.64 2.78 -11.77
C ALA A 31 -10.86 2.87 -12.68
N CYS A 32 -11.80 1.95 -12.50
CA CYS A 32 -13.11 2.04 -13.11
C CYS A 32 -14.19 1.61 -12.13
N ILE A 33 -15.38 2.18 -12.32
CA ILE A 33 -16.59 1.76 -11.65
C ILE A 33 -17.30 0.82 -12.63
N ALA A 34 -17.49 -0.43 -12.23
CA ALA A 34 -18.37 -1.39 -12.88
C ALA A 34 -19.64 -1.55 -12.04
N ASP A 35 -20.67 -2.19 -12.59
CA ASP A 35 -22.04 -2.20 -12.05
C ASP A 35 -22.12 -2.38 -10.52
N ASP A 36 -21.42 -3.39 -9.98
CA ASP A 36 -21.46 -3.77 -8.56
C ASP A 36 -20.11 -3.61 -7.83
N ARG A 37 -19.09 -3.06 -8.49
CA ARG A 37 -17.74 -3.01 -7.94
C ARG A 37 -16.90 -1.87 -8.46
N VAL A 38 -15.94 -1.48 -7.64
CA VAL A 38 -14.81 -0.67 -8.09
C VAL A 38 -13.65 -1.61 -8.41
N ARG A 39 -13.05 -1.45 -9.59
CA ARG A 39 -11.76 -2.04 -9.92
C ARG A 39 -10.69 -0.97 -9.85
N MET A 40 -9.59 -1.27 -9.18
CA MET A 40 -8.39 -0.44 -9.13
C MET A 40 -7.19 -1.30 -9.51
N SER A 41 -6.29 -0.74 -10.29
CA SER A 41 -5.06 -1.39 -10.73
C SER A 41 -3.90 -0.42 -10.50
N LEU A 42 -2.81 -0.95 -9.95
CA LEU A 42 -1.59 -0.21 -9.68
C LEU A 42 -0.45 -0.98 -10.36
N CYS A 43 0.39 -0.26 -11.10
CA CYS A 43 1.63 -0.78 -11.65
C CYS A 43 2.78 0.00 -11.03
N VAL A 44 3.52 -0.65 -10.12
CA VAL A 44 4.66 -0.06 -9.42
C VAL A 44 5.95 -0.51 -10.12
N PRO A 45 6.77 0.40 -10.64
CA PRO A 45 8.05 0.04 -11.23
C PRO A 45 9.03 -0.45 -10.16
N TRP A 46 9.94 -1.36 -10.50
CA TRP A 46 10.90 -1.94 -9.56
C TRP A 46 11.90 -0.91 -9.03
N GLU A 47 12.18 0.12 -9.83
CA GLU A 47 13.02 1.26 -9.48
C GLU A 47 12.52 2.00 -8.24
N ALA A 48 11.20 2.00 -7.98
CA ALA A 48 10.61 2.56 -6.77
C ALA A 48 11.10 1.85 -5.49
N PHE A 49 11.55 0.60 -5.61
CA PHE A 49 12.13 -0.18 -4.52
C PHE A 49 13.67 -0.27 -4.60
N GLY A 50 14.28 0.36 -5.60
CA GLY A 50 15.72 0.30 -5.87
C GLY A 50 16.22 -1.03 -6.46
N ARG A 51 15.35 -2.04 -6.62
CA ARG A 51 15.67 -3.32 -7.25
C ARG A 51 14.41 -4.12 -7.59
N ALA A 52 14.53 -5.02 -8.55
CA ALA A 52 13.58 -6.09 -8.75
C ALA A 52 13.88 -7.28 -7.79
N PRO A 53 12.91 -8.18 -7.55
CA PRO A 53 13.20 -9.52 -7.05
C PRO A 53 14.23 -10.19 -7.95
N ALA A 54 15.27 -10.77 -7.37
CA ALA A 54 16.44 -11.26 -8.09
C ALA A 54 16.44 -12.78 -8.28
N VAL A 55 15.71 -13.52 -7.42
CA VAL A 55 15.68 -14.98 -7.45
C VAL A 55 14.25 -15.52 -7.31
N SER A 56 13.99 -16.65 -7.99
CA SER A 56 12.75 -17.42 -7.82
C SER A 56 12.61 -17.86 -6.36
N GLY A 57 11.42 -17.68 -5.80
CA GLY A 57 11.11 -17.92 -4.40
C GLY A 57 11.51 -16.79 -3.45
N GLU A 58 12.06 -15.66 -3.95
CA GLU A 58 12.32 -14.50 -3.11
C GLU A 58 11.03 -13.99 -2.45
N VAL A 59 11.12 -13.64 -1.17
CA VAL A 59 9.96 -13.24 -0.36
C VAL A 59 10.07 -11.79 0.05
N TRP A 60 9.07 -10.98 -0.32
CA TRP A 60 8.92 -9.62 0.21
C TRP A 60 7.75 -9.56 1.20
N ARG A 61 7.84 -8.64 2.16
CA ARG A 61 6.78 -8.40 3.15
C ARG A 61 5.91 -7.24 2.67
N ALA A 62 4.61 -7.45 2.56
CA ALA A 62 3.68 -6.40 2.16
C ALA A 62 2.29 -6.58 2.80
N ASN A 63 1.49 -5.52 2.75
CA ASN A 63 0.08 -5.57 3.08
C ASN A 63 -0.72 -4.62 2.17
N LEU A 64 -2.03 -4.85 2.08
CA LEU A 64 -2.95 -4.01 1.32
C LEU A 64 -4.08 -3.58 2.27
N PHE A 65 -4.27 -2.27 2.39
CA PHE A 65 -5.22 -1.69 3.31
C PHE A 65 -6.35 -0.97 2.56
N ARG A 66 -7.55 -1.01 3.14
CA ARG A 66 -8.68 -0.20 2.68
C ARG A 66 -9.31 0.50 3.87
N CYS A 67 -9.44 1.82 3.75
CA CYS A 67 -10.21 2.64 4.67
C CYS A 67 -11.42 3.20 3.92
N VAL A 68 -12.63 3.03 4.47
CA VAL A 68 -13.87 3.41 3.80
C VAL A 68 -14.86 4.03 4.78
N GLY A 69 -15.63 5.02 4.34
CA GLY A 69 -16.56 5.76 5.19
C GLY A 69 -15.87 6.81 6.06
N ALA A 70 -16.61 7.30 7.06
CA ALA A 70 -16.20 8.38 7.96
C ALA A 70 -16.81 8.22 9.35
N GLY A 71 -16.25 8.94 10.33
CA GLY A 71 -16.72 8.92 11.72
C GLY A 71 -16.69 7.52 12.33
N GLU A 72 -17.69 7.23 13.16
CA GLU A 72 -17.85 5.95 13.87
C GLU A 72 -18.10 4.76 12.94
N THR A 73 -18.62 5.02 11.73
CA THR A 73 -18.88 3.99 10.71
C THR A 73 -17.68 3.68 9.82
N ARG A 74 -16.52 4.29 10.09
CA ARG A 74 -15.32 4.09 9.26
C ARG A 74 -14.82 2.65 9.38
N GLY A 75 -14.81 1.95 8.25
CA GLY A 75 -14.27 0.61 8.13
C GLY A 75 -12.77 0.62 7.86
N TYR A 76 -12.05 -0.27 8.53
CA TYR A 76 -10.62 -0.53 8.33
C TYR A 76 -10.45 -2.00 7.96
N LEU A 77 -9.90 -2.24 6.77
CA LEU A 77 -9.72 -3.56 6.20
C LEU A 77 -8.25 -3.76 5.83
N ALA A 78 -7.76 -4.97 6.00
CA ALA A 78 -6.41 -5.37 5.62
C ALA A 78 -6.45 -6.74 4.95
N TRP A 79 -5.57 -6.98 3.98
CA TRP A 79 -5.38 -8.31 3.41
C TRP A 79 -4.85 -9.29 4.48
N GLN A 80 -3.79 -8.90 5.19
CA GLN A 80 -3.34 -9.58 6.39
C GLN A 80 -3.79 -8.77 7.62
N PRO A 81 -4.49 -9.37 8.61
CA PRO A 81 -4.94 -8.67 9.82
C PRO A 81 -3.80 -8.23 10.76
N THR A 82 -3.79 -6.97 11.17
CA THR A 82 -2.74 -6.40 12.03
C THR A 82 -2.84 -6.78 13.51
N HIS A 83 -4.00 -7.28 13.95
CA HIS A 83 -4.27 -7.72 15.33
C HIS A 83 -4.00 -6.68 16.42
N THR A 84 -4.12 -5.40 16.10
CA THR A 84 -4.00 -4.30 17.07
C THR A 84 -5.35 -3.97 17.70
N GLU A 85 -5.32 -3.46 18.94
CA GLU A 85 -6.54 -3.05 19.67
C GLU A 85 -7.28 -1.90 18.97
N VAL A 86 -6.52 -0.94 18.44
CA VAL A 86 -7.03 0.16 17.60
C VAL A 86 -6.52 0.00 16.17
N PRO A 87 -7.25 0.46 15.13
CA PRO A 87 -6.80 0.35 13.74
C PRO A 87 -5.42 0.97 13.53
N SER A 88 -4.44 0.14 13.16
CA SER A 88 -3.08 0.55 12.78
C SER A 88 -2.68 -0.17 11.51
N PHE A 89 -2.11 0.58 10.56
CA PHE A 89 -1.59 0.05 9.28
C PHE A 89 -0.06 0.00 9.24
N HIS A 90 0.62 0.64 10.18
CA HIS A 90 2.08 0.75 10.22
C HIS A 90 2.66 -0.33 11.15
N GLU A 91 2.24 -1.58 10.94
CA GLU A 91 2.65 -2.75 11.73
C GLU A 91 3.42 -3.75 10.84
N PRO A 92 4.71 -3.52 10.53
CA PRO A 92 5.48 -4.36 9.60
C PRO A 92 5.56 -5.84 10.00
N GLN A 93 5.50 -6.11 11.31
CA GLN A 93 5.50 -7.47 11.86
C GLN A 93 4.29 -8.29 11.40
N ALA A 94 3.16 -7.63 11.09
CA ALA A 94 1.96 -8.28 10.62
C ALA A 94 1.99 -8.54 9.11
N PHE A 95 2.81 -7.85 8.32
CA PHE A 95 2.76 -7.94 6.85
C PHE A 95 2.79 -9.38 6.33
N GLY A 96 1.98 -9.68 5.30
CA GLY A 96 1.99 -10.97 4.62
C GLY A 96 3.26 -11.18 3.79
N ALA A 97 3.40 -12.39 3.25
CA ALA A 97 4.52 -12.78 2.38
C ALA A 97 4.08 -12.77 0.91
N LEU A 98 4.80 -12.02 0.08
CA LEU A 98 4.72 -12.09 -1.38
C LEU A 98 5.88 -12.95 -1.88
N HIS A 99 5.56 -14.10 -2.45
CA HIS A 99 6.54 -15.00 -3.07
C HIS A 99 6.62 -14.70 -4.55
N PHE A 100 7.79 -14.26 -5.01
CA PHE A 100 8.04 -14.04 -6.43
C PHE A 100 8.48 -15.34 -7.09
N CYS A 101 7.79 -15.74 -8.15
CA CYS A 101 8.12 -16.90 -8.97
C CYS A 101 8.30 -16.48 -10.44
N ASP A 102 8.99 -17.32 -11.20
CA ASP A 102 9.18 -17.16 -12.64
C ASP A 102 7.88 -17.41 -13.44
#